data_AF-A0A530B248-F1
#
_entry.id   AF-A0A530B248-F1
#
_cell.length_a   1.000
_cell.length_b   1.000
_cell.length_c   1.000
_cell.angle_alpha   90.00
_cell.angle_beta   90.00
_cell.angle_gamma   90.00
#
_symmetry.space_group_name_H-M   'P 1'
#
loop_
_entity.id
_entity.type
_entity.pdbx_description
1 polymer ?
#
loop_
_entity_poly.entity_id
_entity_poly.type
_entity_poly.pdbx_seq_one_letter_code
_entity_poly.pdbx_strand_id
1 'polypeptide(L)' 'MPEPSDRRARKRLATRKAISDTATRLFMERGFDHVTVDEIAEAADVGRMTVFNHFPRKEDMFFDRDEEGREMLRDAVRQ' A
#
# COMPACT_ATOMS: atom_id res chain seq x y z
N MET A 1 -19.84 -11.96 17.38
CA MET A 1 -19.80 -10.48 17.27
C MET A 1 -18.36 -10.09 16.94
N PRO A 2 -18.04 -9.46 15.79
CA PRO A 2 -16.66 -9.03 15.56
C PRO A 2 -16.42 -7.74 16.37
N GLU A 3 -15.34 -7.76 17.15
CA GLU A 3 -14.89 -6.73 18.07
C GLU A 3 -14.66 -5.36 17.38
N PRO A 4 -14.85 -4.23 18.09
CA PRO A 4 -14.65 -2.88 17.55
C PRO A 4 -13.21 -2.56 17.09
N SER A 5 -12.21 -3.39 17.42
CA SER A 5 -10.84 -3.27 16.90
C SER A 5 -10.78 -3.50 15.38
N ASP A 6 -11.68 -4.33 14.86
CA ASP A 6 -11.66 -4.82 13.49
C ASP A 6 -12.08 -3.75 12.47
N ARG A 7 -12.94 -2.79 12.87
CA ARG A 7 -13.30 -1.64 12.01
C ARG A 7 -12.14 -0.65 11.83
N ARG A 8 -11.36 -0.40 12.89
CA ARG A 8 -10.18 0.48 12.81
C ARG A 8 -9.05 -0.19 12.04
N ALA A 9 -8.83 -1.49 12.26
CA ALA A 9 -7.88 -2.28 11.50
C ALA A 9 -8.24 -2.32 9.99
N ARG A 10 -9.51 -2.58 9.65
CA ARG A 10 -9.99 -2.57 8.26
C ARG A 10 -9.83 -1.21 7.58
N LYS A 11 -10.10 -0.10 8.29
CA LYS A 11 -9.85 1.25 7.75
C LYS A 11 -8.37 1.48 7.48
N ARG A 12 -7.47 1.06 8.38
CA ARG A 12 -6.02 1.18 8.17
C ARG A 12 -5.54 0.35 6.98
N LEU A 13 -6.04 -0.88 6.84
CA LEU A 13 -5.76 -1.75 5.69
C LEU A 13 -6.26 -1.14 4.37
N ALA A 14 -7.47 -0.56 4.37
CA ALA A 14 -8.00 0.11 3.18
C ALA A 14 -7.12 1.31 2.75
N THR A 15 -6.65 2.11 3.71
CA THR A 15 -5.71 3.21 3.42
C THR A 15 -4.37 2.70 2.91
N ARG A 16 -3.78 1.66 3.53
CA ARG A 16 -2.54 1.03 3.03
C ARG A 16 -2.71 0.53 1.59
N LYS A 17 -3.82 -0.15 1.31
CA LYS A 17 -4.12 -0.66 -0.04
C LYS A 17 -4.27 0.46 -1.06
N ALA A 18 -4.95 1.54 -0.72
CA ALA A 18 -5.11 2.70 -1.61
C ALA A 18 -3.75 3.35 -1.97
N ILE A 19 -2.85 3.44 -0.98
CA ILE A 19 -1.47 3.92 -1.19
C ILE A 19 -0.71 2.99 -2.12
N SER A 20 -0.74 1.67 -1.86
CA SER A 20 -0.04 0.66 -2.66
C SER A 20 -0.55 0.58 -4.11
N ASP A 21 -1.88 0.60 -4.31
CA ASP A 21 -2.48 0.61 -5.65
C ASP A 21 -2.07 1.85 -6.44
N THR A 22 -2.08 3.02 -5.79
CA THR A 22 -1.67 4.29 -6.41
C THR A 22 -0.18 4.30 -6.73
N ALA A 23 0.66 3.85 -5.80
CA ALA A 23 2.10 3.71 -5.98
C ALA A 23 2.40 2.85 -7.20
N THR A 24 1.80 1.66 -7.26
CA THR A 24 1.97 0.70 -8.36
C THR A 24 1.58 1.32 -9.70
N ARG A 25 0.44 2.00 -9.76
CA ARG A 25 -0.03 2.64 -10.98
C ARG A 25 0.95 3.71 -11.45
N LEU A 26 1.39 4.58 -10.56
CA LEU A 26 2.37 5.63 -10.88
C LEU A 26 3.71 5.04 -11.31
N PHE A 27 4.20 4.00 -10.62
CA PHE A 27 5.44 3.33 -10.99
C PHE A 27 5.37 2.67 -12.37
N MET A 28 4.21 2.08 -12.73
CA MET A 28 4.00 1.52 -14.06
C MET A 28 3.88 2.59 -15.16
N GLU A 29 3.24 3.73 -14.87
CA GLU A 29 3.03 4.81 -15.84
C GLU A 29 4.29 5.65 -16.08
N ARG A 30 5.06 5.97 -15.04
CA ARG A 30 6.17 6.94 -15.08
C ARG A 30 7.53 6.34 -14.80
N GLY A 31 7.60 5.12 -14.27
CA GLY A 31 8.83 4.48 -13.82
C GLY A 31 9.15 4.79 -12.35
N PHE A 32 9.81 3.85 -11.67
CA PHE A 32 10.10 3.95 -10.23
C PHE A 32 10.86 5.23 -9.89
N ASP A 33 11.94 5.56 -10.59
CA ASP A 33 12.77 6.73 -10.28
C ASP A 33 12.07 8.08 -10.43
N HIS A 34 11.08 8.16 -11.33
CA HIS A 34 10.34 9.39 -11.61
C HIS A 34 9.17 9.67 -10.68
N VAL A 35 8.80 8.72 -9.82
CA VAL A 35 7.67 8.85 -8.90
C VAL A 35 8.18 9.11 -7.49
N THR A 36 7.63 10.14 -6.84
CA THR A 36 7.96 10.46 -5.44
C THR A 36 6.90 10.00 -4.46
N VAL A 37 7.29 9.79 -3.19
CA VAL A 37 6.35 9.47 -2.10
C VAL A 37 5.28 10.56 -1.96
N ASP A 38 5.63 11.80 -2.28
CA ASP A 38 4.72 12.96 -2.22
C ASP A 38 3.63 12.88 -3.29
N GLU A 39 4.00 12.56 -4.54
CA GLU A 39 3.03 12.35 -5.61
C GLU A 39 2.12 11.15 -5.33
N ILE A 40 2.66 10.08 -4.72
CA ILE A 40 1.84 8.94 -4.32
C ILE A 40 0.86 9.34 -3.22
N ALA A 41 1.32 10.10 -2.23
CA ALA A 41 0.47 10.59 -1.14
C ALA A 41 -0.67 11.46 -1.67
N GLU A 42 -0.35 12.40 -2.56
CA GLU A 42 -1.31 13.27 -3.22
C GLU A 42 -2.31 12.47 -4.07
N ALA A 43 -1.83 11.53 -4.89
CA ALA A 43 -2.68 10.72 -5.74
C ALA A 43 -3.54 9.70 -4.96
N ALA A 44 -3.10 9.27 -3.78
CA ALA A 44 -3.85 8.38 -2.89
C ALA A 44 -4.76 9.13 -1.90
N ASP A 45 -4.84 10.46 -1.98
CA ASP A 45 -5.60 11.34 -1.08
C ASP A 45 -5.26 11.12 0.40
N VAL A 46 -3.96 10.98 0.70
CA VAL A 46 -3.45 10.80 2.05
C VAL A 46 -2.33 11.79 2.35
N GLY A 47 -2.14 12.08 3.64
CA GLY A 47 -0.99 12.85 4.06
C GLY A 47 0.32 12.08 3.84
N ARG A 48 1.37 12.79 3.43
CA ARG A 48 2.76 12.27 3.37
C ARG A 48 3.15 11.50 4.64
N MET A 49 2.77 12.04 5.79
CA MET A 49 3.04 11.42 7.10
C MET A 49 2.30 10.09 7.28
N THR A 50 1.09 9.95 6.73
CA THR A 50 0.35 8.67 6.70
C THR A 50 1.06 7.66 5.82
N VAL A 51 1.61 8.08 4.67
CA VAL A 51 2.43 7.22 3.83
C VAL A 51 3.67 6.77 4.57
N PHE A 52 4.46 7.67 5.16
CA PHE A 52 5.64 7.30 5.95
C PHE A 52 5.33 6.41 7.16
N ASN A 53 4.15 6.57 7.76
CA ASN A 53 3.70 5.73 8.88
C ASN A 53 3.36 4.30 8.45
N HIS A 54 3.02 4.09 7.17
CA HIS A 54 2.78 2.77 6.58
C HIS A 54 4.02 2.21 5.85
N PHE A 55 4.81 3.08 5.22
CA PHE A 55 5.93 2.77 4.35
C PHE A 55 7.11 3.70 4.64
N PRO A 56 8.09 3.26 5.44
CA PRO A 56 9.23 4.08 5.78
C PRO A 56 10.16 4.31 4.57
N ARG A 57 10.14 3.40 3.58
CA ARG A 57 10.91 3.56 2.33
C ARG A 57 10.03 3.46 1.10
N LYS A 58 10.43 4.16 0.04
CA LYS A 58 9.82 4.09 -1.30
C LYS A 58 9.86 2.67 -1.88
N GLU A 59 10.95 1.95 -1.63
CA GLU A 59 11.10 0.53 -2.00
C GLU A 59 10.05 -0.35 -1.31
N ASP A 60 9.75 -0.09 -0.03
CA ASP A 60 8.73 -0.86 0.71
C ASP A 60 7.34 -0.70 0.07
N MET A 61 7.04 0.47 -0.53
CA MET A 61 5.79 0.69 -1.28
C MET A 61 5.72 -0.14 -2.57
N PHE A 62 6.87 -0.40 -3.19
CA PHE A 62 6.96 -1.23 -4.38
C PHE A 62 6.84 -2.72 -4.01
N PHE A 63 7.51 -3.13 -2.93
CA PHE A 63 7.48 -4.51 -2.43
C PHE A 63 6.20 -4.87 -1.69
N ASP A 64 5.37 -3.93 -1.24
CA ASP A 64 4.12 -4.26 -0.54
C ASP A 64 3.16 -5.08 -1.39
N ARG A 65 3.11 -4.79 -2.69
CA ARG A 65 2.37 -5.61 -3.67
C ARG A 65 3.03 -6.96 -3.92
N ASP A 66 4.35 -7.04 -3.78
CA ASP A 66 5.09 -8.30 -3.85
C ASP A 66 4.83 -9.13 -2.59
N GLU A 67 4.69 -8.53 -1.41
CA GLU A 67 4.42 -9.22 -0.14
C GLU A 67 2.93 -9.59 0.01
N GLU A 68 1.98 -8.68 -0.26
CA GLU A 68 0.55 -9.03 -0.37
C GLU A 68 0.30 -10.00 -1.53
N GLY A 69 0.99 -9.83 -2.66
CA GLY A 69 0.91 -10.75 -3.80
C GLY A 69 1.51 -12.12 -3.48
N ARG A 70 2.62 -12.18 -2.75
CA ARG A 70 3.22 -13.43 -2.25
C ARG A 70 2.37 -14.07 -1.18
N GLU A 71 1.74 -13.31 -0.30
CA GLU A 71 0.88 -13.83 0.76
C GLU A 71 -0.43 -14.35 0.19
N MET A 72 -1.04 -13.63 -0.75
CA MET A 72 -2.21 -14.09 -1.50
C MET A 72 -1.88 -15.30 -2.39
N LEU A 73 -0.70 -15.32 -3.03
CA LEU A 73 -0.22 -16.48 -3.79
C LEU A 73 0.09 -17.65 -2.86
N ARG A 74 0.68 -17.42 -1.67
CA ARG A 74 0.91 -18.45 -0.66
C ARG A 74 -0.39 -19.04 -0.15
N ASP A 75 -1.39 -18.21 0.13
CA ASP A 75 -2.72 -18.65 0.55
C ASP A 75 -3.43 -19.40 -0.58
N ALA A 76 -3.31 -18.94 -1.83
CA ALA A 76 -3.87 -19.62 -3.00
C ALA A 76 -3.18 -20.96 -3.33
N VAL A 77 -1.88 -21.09 -3.06
CA VAL A 77 -1.09 -22.33 -3.26
C VAL A 77 -1.26 -23.31 -2.09
N ARG A 78 -1.82 -22.87 -0.96
CA ARG A 78 -2.13 -23.73 0.18
C ARG A 78 -3.48 -24.45 0.08
N GLN A 79 -4.25 -24.21 -0.98
CA GLN A 79 -5.53 -24.87 -1.26
C GLN A 79 -5.36 -25.96 -2.32
#